data_AF-A0A7Y6X6N5-F1
#
_entry.id   AF-A0A7Y6X6N5-F1
#
_cell.length_a   1.000
_cell.length_b   1.000
_cell.length_c   1.000
_cell.angle_alpha   90.00
_cell.angle_beta   90.00
_cell.angle_gamma   90.00
#
_symmetry.space_group_name_H-M   'P 1'
#
loop_
_entity.id
_entity.type
_entity.pdbx_description
1 polymer ?
#
loop_
_entity_poly.entity_id
_entity_poly.type
_entity_poly.pdbx_seq_one_letter_code
_entity_poly.pdbx_strand_id
1 'polypeptide(L)'
;MSTSKHESNDLNLEKKHFRAKKTTEGGRCLAPYKPYSQQSCSYRFQAYKQALDERTVYNGDKYKSVGAGKKKIVLIFHRKPAKGEKRWHRKSVDVPKPEAWDVSETSTNFQRSCNKPYWFEAHHIIPHSQLKTAVASVGSGKPNGYKMQLVVRRGLLDEGYNLNHKMNMFILPMATEVAQALRLPKHLGSPSHQDHPRYNQHVESKLSKFFDPVLESKSEHQQKIKYKPVKEKLEKLSKRLRAKIKQLGKKLWATRDDVSVNDINPIKKKKGVESVNV
;
A
#
# COMPACT_ATOMS: atom_id res chain seq x y z
N MET A 1 7.35 5.55 -12.61
CA MET A 1 8.38 4.51 -12.74
C MET A 1 8.30 4.00 -14.16
N SER A 2 9.44 4.00 -14.86
CA SER A 2 9.58 3.41 -16.18
C SER A 2 9.32 1.90 -16.10
N THR A 3 8.82 1.32 -17.20
CA THR A 3 8.79 -0.13 -17.44
C THR A 3 10.13 -0.79 -17.12
N SER A 4 11.26 -0.08 -17.34
CA SER A 4 12.60 -0.60 -17.11
C SER A 4 12.91 -1.05 -15.67
N LYS A 5 12.34 -0.42 -14.62
CA LYS A 5 12.54 -0.90 -13.23
C LYS A 5 11.74 -2.17 -12.91
N HIS A 6 10.63 -2.38 -13.62
CA HIS A 6 9.89 -3.64 -13.50
C HIS A 6 10.64 -4.77 -14.21
N GLU A 7 11.15 -4.49 -15.41
CA GLU A 7 11.86 -5.43 -16.27
C GLU A 7 13.28 -5.75 -15.76
N SER A 8 13.97 -4.82 -15.09
CA SER A 8 15.31 -5.08 -14.52
C SER A 8 15.30 -6.14 -13.40
N ASN A 9 14.17 -6.30 -12.72
CA ASN A 9 13.98 -7.39 -11.77
C ASN A 9 13.83 -8.75 -12.47
N ASP A 10 13.38 -8.78 -13.72
CA ASP A 10 13.21 -10.01 -14.49
C ASP A 10 14.56 -10.53 -14.99
N LEU A 11 15.46 -9.62 -15.38
CA LEU A 11 16.82 -9.96 -15.84
C LEU A 11 17.67 -10.65 -14.77
N ASN A 12 17.51 -10.26 -13.50
CA ASN A 12 18.33 -10.77 -12.40
C ASN A 12 17.72 -11.99 -11.67
N LEU A 13 16.52 -12.42 -12.06
CA LEU A 13 15.75 -13.46 -11.36
C LEU A 13 15.34 -14.62 -12.28
N GLU A 14 16.08 -14.91 -13.36
CA GLU A 14 15.96 -16.12 -14.21
C GLU A 14 14.53 -16.72 -14.30
N LYS A 15 13.62 -16.06 -15.01
CA LYS A 15 12.24 -16.55 -15.27
C LYS A 15 11.37 -16.79 -14.00
N LYS A 16 11.78 -16.32 -12.82
CA LYS A 16 10.99 -16.43 -11.57
C LYS A 16 9.85 -15.42 -11.48
N HIS A 17 10.02 -14.24 -12.08
CA HIS A 17 8.91 -13.30 -12.26
C HIS A 17 7.91 -13.89 -13.26
N PHE A 18 6.62 -13.85 -12.92
CA PHE A 18 5.57 -14.32 -13.80
C PHE A 18 4.34 -13.43 -13.74
N ARG A 19 3.83 -13.13 -14.92
CA ARG A 19 2.72 -12.21 -15.16
C ARG A 19 1.55 -13.00 -15.73
N ALA A 20 0.62 -13.37 -14.87
CA ALA A 20 -0.62 -14.01 -15.29
C ALA A 20 -1.56 -12.97 -15.90
N LYS A 21 -2.07 -13.22 -17.11
CA LYS A 21 -2.96 -12.32 -17.84
C LYS A 21 -4.41 -12.55 -17.45
N LYS A 22 -5.21 -11.48 -17.44
CA LYS A 22 -6.65 -11.46 -17.14
C LYS A 22 -7.05 -12.05 -15.78
N THR A 23 -6.12 -12.16 -14.83
CA THR A 23 -6.38 -12.71 -13.49
C THR A 23 -5.61 -11.95 -12.41
N THR A 24 -6.11 -11.98 -11.18
CA THR A 24 -5.40 -11.51 -9.97
C THR A 24 -4.45 -12.57 -9.42
N GLU A 25 -4.70 -13.84 -9.74
CA GLU A 25 -4.04 -15.01 -9.15
C GLU A 25 -2.87 -15.52 -10.00
N GLY A 26 -2.04 -16.39 -9.42
CA GLY A 26 -0.97 -17.11 -10.12
C GLY A 26 0.24 -16.28 -10.56
N GLY A 27 0.19 -14.96 -10.43
CA GLY A 27 1.33 -14.07 -10.66
C GLY A 27 2.37 -14.09 -9.56
N ARG A 28 3.60 -13.72 -9.90
CA ARG A 28 4.76 -13.72 -9.00
C ARG A 28 5.58 -12.47 -9.27
N CYS A 29 5.57 -11.49 -8.37
CA CYS A 29 6.18 -10.18 -8.63
C CYS A 29 6.58 -9.47 -7.34
N LEU A 30 7.80 -8.94 -7.28
CA LEU A 30 8.31 -8.15 -6.14
C LEU A 30 8.48 -6.66 -6.47
N ALA A 31 8.08 -6.24 -7.66
CA ALA A 31 8.24 -4.87 -8.17
C ALA A 31 6.88 -4.21 -8.40
N PRO A 32 6.72 -2.91 -8.14
CA PRO A 32 5.48 -2.22 -8.48
C PRO A 32 5.37 -2.05 -10.01
N TYR A 33 4.24 -2.45 -10.60
CA TYR A 33 3.91 -2.14 -12.00
C TYR A 33 2.71 -1.20 -12.09
N LYS A 34 2.98 0.04 -12.52
CA LYS A 34 2.03 1.16 -12.48
C LYS A 34 0.92 1.15 -13.53
N PRO A 35 1.17 0.78 -14.80
CA PRO A 35 0.11 0.80 -15.80
C PRO A 35 -1.08 -0.08 -15.39
N TYR A 36 -2.29 0.44 -15.56
CA TYR A 36 -3.47 -0.40 -15.46
C TYR A 36 -3.46 -1.36 -16.65
N SER A 37 -3.41 -2.65 -16.33
CA SER A 37 -3.52 -3.74 -17.30
C SER A 37 -4.11 -4.91 -16.54
N GLN A 38 -5.00 -5.67 -17.18
CA GLN A 38 -5.65 -6.81 -16.54
C GLN A 38 -4.64 -7.95 -16.44
N GLN A 39 -3.77 -7.88 -15.43
CA GLN A 39 -2.72 -8.85 -15.16
C GLN A 39 -2.28 -8.79 -13.71
N SER A 40 -1.72 -9.90 -13.24
CA SER A 40 -1.35 -10.09 -11.84
C SER A 40 -0.32 -9.10 -11.29
N CYS A 41 0.52 -8.49 -12.15
CA CYS A 41 1.54 -7.55 -11.71
C CYS A 41 1.03 -6.11 -11.58
N SER A 42 -0.11 -5.77 -12.21
CA SER A 42 -0.64 -4.40 -12.15
C SER A 42 -1.27 -4.13 -10.80
N TYR A 43 -0.60 -3.33 -9.97
CA TYR A 43 -1.12 -2.99 -8.64
C TYR A 43 -2.44 -2.22 -8.73
N ARG A 44 -2.67 -1.47 -9.81
CA ARG A 44 -3.95 -0.76 -10.04
C ARG A 44 -5.08 -1.74 -10.34
N PHE A 45 -4.84 -2.72 -11.20
CA PHE A 45 -5.82 -3.78 -11.47
C PHE A 45 -6.15 -4.59 -10.22
N GLN A 46 -5.11 -4.93 -9.45
CA GLN A 46 -5.24 -5.69 -8.21
C GLN A 46 -5.99 -4.90 -7.12
N ALA A 47 -5.70 -3.61 -6.94
CA ALA A 47 -6.44 -2.75 -6.03
C ALA A 47 -7.90 -2.56 -6.46
N TYR A 48 -8.16 -2.41 -7.76
CA TYR A 48 -9.52 -2.33 -8.31
C TYR A 48 -10.30 -3.62 -8.05
N LYS A 49 -9.72 -4.80 -8.33
CA LYS A 49 -10.37 -6.08 -8.05
C LYS A 49 -10.60 -6.29 -6.55
N GLN A 50 -9.66 -5.85 -5.71
CA GLN A 50 -9.88 -5.84 -4.26
C GLN A 50 -11.05 -4.94 -3.84
N ALA A 51 -11.19 -3.76 -4.45
CA ALA A 51 -12.31 -2.87 -4.17
C ALA A 51 -13.64 -3.47 -4.64
N LEU A 52 -13.65 -4.21 -5.76
CA LEU A 52 -14.81 -5.00 -6.20
C LEU A 52 -15.17 -6.13 -5.21
N ASP A 53 -14.20 -6.76 -4.55
CA ASP A 53 -14.47 -7.74 -3.49
C ASP A 53 -15.00 -7.06 -2.22
N GLU A 54 -14.69 -5.77 -2.03
CA GLU A 54 -15.10 -4.95 -0.89
C GLU A 54 -16.12 -3.85 -1.30
N ARG A 55 -17.07 -4.16 -2.18
CA ARG A 55 -18.10 -3.20 -2.66
C ARG A 55 -18.84 -2.47 -1.53
N THR A 56 -19.03 -3.11 -0.38
CA THR A 56 -19.66 -2.49 0.80
C THR A 56 -18.81 -1.37 1.43
N VAL A 57 -17.52 -1.32 1.13
CA VAL A 57 -16.64 -0.20 1.48
C VAL A 57 -16.86 0.94 0.50
N TYR A 58 -16.84 0.66 -0.81
CA TYR A 58 -16.86 1.63 -1.91
C TYR A 58 -18.22 1.67 -2.62
N ASN A 59 -19.25 2.18 -1.94
CA ASN A 59 -20.61 2.26 -2.48
C ASN A 59 -21.21 3.67 -2.48
N GLY A 60 -22.10 3.94 -3.44
CA GLY A 60 -22.79 5.19 -3.72
C GLY A 60 -23.48 5.78 -2.49
N ASP A 61 -24.11 4.94 -1.68
CA ASP A 61 -24.82 5.37 -0.47
C ASP A 61 -23.94 6.13 0.50
N LYS A 62 -22.68 5.71 0.68
CA LYS A 62 -21.73 6.44 1.53
C LYS A 62 -21.33 7.77 0.93
N TYR A 63 -21.29 7.90 -0.39
CA TYR A 63 -20.88 9.13 -1.08
C TYR A 63 -22.00 10.16 -1.22
N LYS A 64 -23.27 9.79 -1.02
CA LYS A 64 -24.42 10.72 -1.09
C LYS A 64 -24.17 11.99 -0.28
N SER A 65 -23.59 11.85 0.92
CA SER A 65 -23.27 12.99 1.80
C SER A 65 -22.15 13.90 1.28
N VAL A 66 -21.24 13.39 0.44
CA VAL A 66 -20.13 14.16 -0.14
C VAL A 66 -20.64 15.15 -1.19
N GLY A 67 -21.62 14.72 -2.00
CA GLY A 67 -22.18 15.49 -3.11
C GLY A 67 -23.52 16.19 -2.82
N ALA A 68 -24.16 15.93 -1.68
CA ALA A 68 -25.48 16.48 -1.36
C ALA A 68 -25.51 18.02 -1.47
N GLY A 69 -26.36 18.53 -2.38
CA GLY A 69 -26.53 19.96 -2.62
C GLY A 69 -25.35 20.67 -3.29
N LYS A 70 -24.32 19.95 -3.75
CA LYS A 70 -23.10 20.53 -4.33
C LYS A 70 -22.98 20.18 -5.81
N LYS A 71 -22.57 21.15 -6.63
CA LYS A 71 -22.15 20.89 -8.02
C LYS A 71 -20.67 20.46 -8.11
N LYS A 72 -19.86 20.88 -7.13
CA LYS A 72 -18.41 20.64 -7.09
C LYS A 72 -17.94 20.22 -5.70
N ILE A 73 -16.92 19.36 -5.66
CA ILE A 73 -16.13 19.04 -4.46
C ILE A 73 -14.77 19.71 -4.57
N VAL A 74 -14.25 20.22 -3.46
CA VAL A 74 -12.93 20.83 -3.42
C VAL A 74 -11.89 19.77 -3.10
N LEU A 75 -10.96 19.55 -4.01
CA LEU A 75 -9.76 18.75 -3.77
C LEU A 75 -8.63 19.67 -3.33
N ILE A 76 -7.93 19.31 -2.26
CA ILE A 76 -6.75 20.06 -1.78
C ILE A 76 -5.52 19.23 -2.08
N PHE A 77 -4.61 19.71 -2.93
CA PHE A 77 -3.36 19.02 -3.23
C PHE A 77 -2.15 19.95 -3.28
N HIS A 78 -0.97 19.37 -3.08
CA HIS A 78 0.31 20.04 -3.20
C HIS A 78 0.84 19.88 -4.62
N ARG A 79 1.35 20.98 -5.17
CA ARG A 79 2.27 20.96 -6.31
C ARG A 79 3.64 21.33 -5.77
N LYS A 80 4.71 20.61 -6.12
CA LYS A 80 6.07 21.13 -5.95
C LYS A 80 6.25 22.24 -7.00
N PRO A 81 6.36 23.53 -6.64
CA PRO A 81 6.74 24.54 -7.61
C PRO A 81 8.25 24.46 -7.88
N ALA A 82 8.68 25.10 -8.96
CA ALA A 82 10.06 25.07 -9.44
C ALA A 82 11.09 25.73 -8.49
N LYS A 83 10.67 26.46 -7.44
CA LYS A 83 11.53 27.24 -6.54
C LYS A 83 11.27 27.02 -5.04
N GLY A 84 10.96 25.80 -4.60
CA GLY A 84 10.98 25.44 -3.17
C GLY A 84 9.84 25.98 -2.28
N GLU A 85 9.03 26.93 -2.71
CA GLU A 85 7.81 27.34 -1.98
C GLU A 85 6.79 26.19 -1.88
N LYS A 86 6.04 26.07 -0.78
CA LYS A 86 4.90 25.13 -0.71
C LYS A 86 3.62 25.90 -1.01
N ARG A 87 3.07 25.77 -2.22
CA ARG A 87 1.74 26.33 -2.56
C ARG A 87 0.69 25.23 -2.60
N TRP A 88 -0.40 25.47 -1.86
CA TRP A 88 -1.56 24.60 -1.83
C TRP A 88 -2.48 24.96 -3.00
N HIS A 89 -2.81 23.98 -3.83
CA HIS A 89 -3.80 24.16 -4.88
C HIS A 89 -5.12 23.54 -4.43
N ARG A 90 -6.15 24.39 -4.39
CA ARG A 90 -7.53 23.92 -4.35
C ARG A 90 -7.99 23.72 -5.79
N LYS A 91 -8.50 22.53 -6.10
CA LYS A 91 -9.15 22.25 -7.37
C LYS A 91 -10.57 21.82 -7.09
N SER A 92 -11.52 22.63 -7.55
CA SER A 92 -12.90 22.21 -7.60
C SER A 92 -13.08 21.22 -8.75
N VAL A 93 -13.54 20.01 -8.46
CA VAL A 93 -13.94 19.02 -9.46
C VAL A 93 -15.43 18.78 -9.34
N ASP A 94 -16.07 18.43 -10.45
CA ASP A 94 -17.50 18.15 -10.45
C ASP A 94 -17.79 16.95 -9.56
N VAL A 95 -18.92 17.02 -8.85
CA VAL A 95 -19.46 15.88 -8.11
C VAL A 95 -19.72 14.75 -9.12
N PRO A 96 -19.10 13.56 -8.94
CA PRO A 96 -19.41 12.41 -9.77
C PRO A 96 -20.92 12.11 -9.81
N LYS A 97 -21.43 11.68 -10.96
CA LYS A 97 -22.79 11.19 -11.07
C LYS A 97 -23.01 9.97 -10.15
N PRO A 98 -24.23 9.71 -9.64
CA PRO A 98 -24.52 8.59 -8.74
C PRO A 98 -23.87 7.27 -9.15
N GLU A 99 -24.02 6.87 -10.40
CA GLU A 99 -23.47 5.65 -11.00
C GLU A 99 -21.93 5.63 -11.14
N ALA A 100 -21.29 6.78 -11.05
CA ALA A 100 -19.84 6.89 -11.11
C ALA A 100 -19.18 6.62 -9.74
N TRP A 101 -19.91 6.69 -8.64
CA TRP A 101 -19.32 6.50 -7.31
C TRP A 101 -18.96 5.05 -6.99
N ASP A 102 -19.74 4.12 -7.54
CA ASP A 102 -19.61 2.70 -7.27
C ASP A 102 -18.41 2.08 -7.97
N VAL A 103 -17.73 1.18 -7.25
CA VAL A 103 -16.83 0.23 -7.91
C VAL A 103 -17.67 -0.85 -8.57
N SER A 104 -17.65 -0.88 -9.91
CA SER A 104 -18.38 -1.88 -10.71
C SER A 104 -17.51 -2.44 -11.83
N GLU A 105 -17.84 -3.63 -12.31
CA GLU A 105 -17.15 -4.28 -13.43
C GLU A 105 -17.34 -3.51 -14.75
N THR A 106 -18.46 -2.79 -14.87
CA THR A 106 -18.84 -2.00 -16.06
C THR A 106 -18.24 -0.59 -16.05
N SER A 107 -17.73 -0.13 -14.91
CA SER A 107 -17.17 1.20 -14.75
C SER A 107 -15.65 1.23 -14.96
N THR A 108 -15.15 2.28 -15.62
CA THR A 108 -13.72 2.56 -15.76
C THR A 108 -13.13 3.32 -14.56
N ASN A 109 -13.97 3.64 -13.56
CA ASN A 109 -13.56 4.28 -12.33
C ASN A 109 -12.60 3.40 -11.54
N PHE A 110 -11.68 4.03 -10.82
CA PHE A 110 -10.60 3.37 -10.08
C PHE A 110 -9.55 2.63 -10.91
N GLN A 111 -9.73 2.51 -12.23
CA GLN A 111 -8.84 1.73 -13.10
C GLN A 111 -7.68 2.57 -13.65
N ARG A 112 -8.01 3.52 -14.53
CA ARG A 112 -7.02 4.21 -15.39
C ARG A 112 -6.61 5.58 -14.86
N SER A 113 -7.47 6.21 -14.06
CA SER A 113 -7.25 7.52 -13.47
C SER A 113 -7.26 7.44 -11.95
N CYS A 114 -6.29 8.08 -11.28
CA CYS A 114 -6.28 8.26 -9.83
C CYS A 114 -7.25 9.36 -9.35
N ASN A 115 -7.92 10.05 -10.28
CA ASN A 115 -8.79 11.19 -9.99
C ASN A 115 -10.25 10.91 -10.34
N LYS A 116 -10.59 9.67 -10.75
CA LYS A 116 -11.95 9.27 -11.11
C LYS A 116 -12.35 8.01 -10.33
N PRO A 117 -13.47 8.04 -9.58
CA PRO A 117 -14.47 9.11 -9.57
C PRO A 117 -14.06 10.29 -8.68
N TYR A 118 -13.23 10.04 -7.68
CA TYR A 118 -12.60 11.05 -6.83
C TYR A 118 -11.09 10.85 -6.82
N TRP A 119 -10.38 11.67 -6.06
CA TRP A 119 -8.94 11.53 -5.89
C TRP A 119 -8.58 10.42 -4.88
N PHE A 120 -7.90 9.38 -5.36
CA PHE A 120 -7.54 8.20 -4.58
C PHE A 120 -6.15 7.69 -4.96
N GLU A 121 -5.64 6.76 -4.15
CA GLU A 121 -4.45 6.00 -4.45
C GLU A 121 -4.66 4.49 -4.28
N ALA A 122 -4.19 3.71 -5.25
CA ALA A 122 -4.02 2.27 -5.11
C ALA A 122 -2.71 2.03 -4.34
N HIS A 123 -2.84 1.77 -3.05
CA HIS A 123 -1.76 1.76 -2.07
C HIS A 123 -1.37 0.33 -1.67
N HIS A 124 -0.07 0.07 -1.58
CA HIS A 124 0.45 -1.19 -1.04
C HIS A 124 0.38 -1.17 0.49
N ILE A 125 -0.30 -2.15 1.09
CA ILE A 125 -0.38 -2.30 2.55
C ILE A 125 1.00 -2.60 3.13
N ILE A 126 1.71 -3.60 2.59
CA ILE A 126 3.14 -3.75 2.81
C ILE A 126 3.83 -2.95 1.71
N PRO A 127 4.43 -1.79 2.00
CA PRO A 127 4.99 -0.94 0.97
C PRO A 127 6.19 -1.61 0.29
N HIS A 128 6.34 -1.36 -1.01
CA HIS A 128 7.47 -1.87 -1.79
C HIS A 128 8.82 -1.48 -1.19
N SER A 129 8.97 -0.22 -0.75
CA SER A 129 10.21 0.28 -0.13
C SER A 129 10.58 -0.52 1.11
N GLN A 130 9.63 -0.75 2.02
CA GLN A 130 9.86 -1.48 3.27
C GLN A 130 10.19 -2.95 3.01
N LEU A 131 9.51 -3.60 2.05
CA LEU A 131 9.89 -4.96 1.65
C LEU A 131 11.30 -4.98 1.05
N LYS A 132 11.62 -4.03 0.17
CA LYS A 132 12.95 -3.93 -0.43
C LYS A 132 14.04 -3.70 0.63
N THR A 133 13.81 -2.82 1.60
CA THR A 133 14.73 -2.56 2.71
C THR A 133 14.92 -3.81 3.56
N ALA A 134 13.84 -4.50 3.95
CA ALA A 134 13.93 -5.72 4.74
C ALA A 134 14.69 -6.84 4.01
N VAL A 135 14.50 -6.98 2.69
CA VAL A 135 15.30 -7.91 1.87
C VAL A 135 16.75 -7.47 1.80
N ALA A 136 17.02 -6.17 1.61
CA ALA A 136 18.40 -5.65 1.54
C ALA A 136 19.17 -5.79 2.86
N SER A 137 18.48 -5.75 4.00
CA SER A 137 19.10 -6.02 5.30
C SER A 137 19.56 -7.48 5.44
N VAL A 138 19.00 -8.41 4.65
CA VAL A 138 19.47 -9.79 4.64
C VAL A 138 20.88 -9.84 4.06
N GLY A 139 21.84 -10.28 4.88
CA GLY A 139 23.26 -10.33 4.50
C GLY A 139 23.97 -8.97 4.51
N SER A 140 23.37 -7.93 5.08
CA SER A 140 24.06 -6.64 5.27
C SER A 140 25.34 -6.83 6.10
N GLY A 141 26.46 -6.29 5.62
CA GLY A 141 27.76 -6.42 6.27
C GLY A 141 28.38 -7.83 6.21
N LYS A 142 27.84 -8.76 5.41
CA LYS A 142 28.37 -10.12 5.25
C LYS A 142 29.04 -10.32 3.88
N PRO A 143 30.12 -11.12 3.80
CA PRO A 143 30.63 -11.62 2.52
C PRO A 143 29.49 -12.33 1.76
N ASN A 144 29.30 -12.01 0.47
CA ASN A 144 28.19 -12.50 -0.34
C ASN A 144 26.76 -12.04 0.05
N GLY A 145 26.60 -10.93 0.78
CA GLY A 145 25.28 -10.40 1.15
C GLY A 145 24.30 -10.27 -0.03
N TYR A 146 24.78 -9.83 -1.21
CA TYR A 146 23.95 -9.74 -2.41
C TYR A 146 23.38 -11.11 -2.84
N LYS A 147 24.13 -12.21 -2.69
CA LYS A 147 23.66 -13.57 -3.01
C LYS A 147 22.53 -13.97 -2.07
N MET A 148 22.64 -13.64 -0.78
CA MET A 148 21.58 -13.89 0.19
C MET A 148 20.30 -13.13 -0.18
N GLN A 149 20.42 -11.86 -0.59
CA GLN A 149 19.28 -11.07 -1.08
C GLN A 149 18.63 -11.73 -2.31
N LEU A 150 19.42 -12.24 -3.25
CA LEU A 150 18.91 -12.98 -4.42
C LEU A 150 18.20 -14.27 -4.03
N VAL A 151 18.74 -15.05 -3.08
CA VAL A 151 18.10 -16.26 -2.56
C VAL A 151 16.74 -15.95 -1.94
N VAL A 152 16.62 -14.87 -1.15
CA VAL A 152 15.34 -14.42 -0.59
C VAL A 152 14.35 -14.07 -1.69
N ARG A 153 14.77 -13.28 -2.68
CA ARG A 153 13.89 -12.86 -3.77
C ARG A 153 13.42 -14.05 -4.61
N ARG A 154 14.32 -14.98 -4.94
CA ARG A 154 14.01 -16.21 -5.68
C ARG A 154 13.04 -17.08 -4.88
N GLY A 155 13.33 -17.28 -3.59
CA GLY A 155 12.48 -18.07 -2.69
C GLY A 155 11.05 -17.53 -2.58
N LEU A 156 10.89 -16.22 -2.39
CA LEU A 156 9.56 -15.59 -2.37
C LEU A 156 8.81 -15.78 -3.70
N LEU A 157 9.49 -15.63 -4.83
CA LEU A 157 8.89 -15.84 -6.15
C LEU A 157 8.56 -17.31 -6.43
N ASP A 158 9.38 -18.25 -5.98
CA ASP A 158 9.13 -19.69 -6.11
C ASP A 158 7.87 -20.12 -5.37
N GLU A 159 7.61 -19.53 -4.20
CA GLU A 159 6.36 -19.72 -3.46
C GLU A 159 5.18 -18.96 -4.06
N GLY A 160 5.42 -18.20 -5.12
CA GLY A 160 4.42 -17.40 -5.81
C GLY A 160 3.94 -16.18 -5.03
N TYR A 161 4.81 -15.58 -4.20
CA TYR A 161 4.49 -14.31 -3.57
C TYR A 161 4.43 -13.19 -4.63
N ASN A 162 3.40 -12.35 -4.52
CA ASN A 162 3.19 -11.21 -5.38
C ASN A 162 2.88 -9.97 -4.52
N LEU A 163 3.84 -9.05 -4.47
CA LEU A 163 3.73 -7.77 -3.78
C LEU A 163 2.49 -6.98 -4.22
N ASN A 164 2.11 -7.10 -5.49
CA ASN A 164 0.97 -6.39 -6.06
C ASN A 164 -0.35 -7.13 -5.87
N HIS A 165 -0.36 -8.33 -5.28
CA HIS A 165 -1.58 -9.12 -5.13
C HIS A 165 -2.68 -8.34 -4.41
N LYS A 166 -3.94 -8.50 -4.82
CA LYS A 166 -5.11 -7.75 -4.31
C LYS A 166 -5.17 -7.69 -2.78
N MET A 167 -4.77 -8.76 -2.11
CA MET A 167 -4.71 -8.82 -0.63
C MET A 167 -3.76 -7.79 0.01
N ASN A 168 -2.71 -7.41 -0.69
CA ASN A 168 -1.75 -6.38 -0.29
C ASN A 168 -2.06 -5.00 -0.88
N MET A 169 -3.18 -4.84 -1.60
CA MET A 169 -3.57 -3.59 -2.24
C MET A 169 -4.82 -2.98 -1.61
N PHE A 170 -4.82 -1.68 -1.35
CA PHE A 170 -5.98 -0.99 -0.80
C PHE A 170 -6.19 0.36 -1.50
N ILE A 171 -7.44 0.68 -1.86
CA ILE A 171 -7.75 2.00 -2.42
C ILE A 171 -8.02 2.95 -1.25
N LEU A 172 -7.14 3.94 -1.11
CA LEU A 172 -7.25 4.96 -0.07
C LEU A 172 -7.69 6.30 -0.68
N PRO A 173 -8.68 6.97 -0.05
CA PRO A 173 -9.05 8.31 -0.45
C PRO A 173 -7.93 9.31 -0.12
N MET A 174 -7.83 10.36 -0.93
CA MET A 174 -6.90 11.46 -0.69
C MET A 174 -7.58 12.70 -0.10
N ALA A 175 -8.90 12.85 -0.33
CA ALA A 175 -9.71 13.95 0.18
C ALA A 175 -10.39 13.59 1.51
N THR A 176 -10.45 14.55 2.42
CA THR A 176 -11.00 14.38 3.78
C THR A 176 -12.48 14.00 3.74
N GLU A 177 -13.27 14.68 2.90
CA GLU A 177 -14.71 14.45 2.78
C GLU A 177 -15.01 13.03 2.27
N VAL A 178 -14.19 12.56 1.33
CA VAL A 178 -14.31 11.19 0.80
C VAL A 178 -13.84 10.17 1.82
N ALA A 179 -12.76 10.44 2.54
CA ALA A 179 -12.28 9.59 3.64
C ALA A 179 -13.33 9.43 4.73
N GLN A 180 -13.99 10.52 5.11
CA GLN A 180 -15.09 10.55 6.06
C GLN A 180 -16.28 9.72 5.60
N ALA A 181 -16.75 9.95 4.37
CA ALA A 181 -17.83 9.19 3.78
C ALA A 181 -17.55 7.68 3.76
N LEU A 182 -16.34 7.29 3.35
CA LEU A 182 -15.93 5.89 3.29
C LEU A 182 -15.63 5.26 4.66
N ARG A 183 -15.52 6.08 5.70
CA ARG A 183 -14.98 5.71 7.01
C ARG A 183 -13.61 5.05 6.88
N LEU A 184 -12.75 5.61 6.03
CA LEU A 184 -11.36 5.22 5.81
C LEU A 184 -10.43 6.35 6.26
N PRO A 185 -9.17 6.04 6.61
CA PRO A 185 -8.16 7.09 6.72
C PRO A 185 -7.84 7.65 5.34
N LYS A 186 -7.41 8.91 5.28
CA LYS A 186 -6.73 9.40 4.07
C LYS A 186 -5.43 8.63 3.89
N HIS A 187 -5.00 8.48 2.64
CA HIS A 187 -3.63 8.06 2.39
C HIS A 187 -2.67 9.06 3.03
N LEU A 188 -2.73 10.34 2.62
CA LEU A 188 -1.88 11.41 3.17
C LEU A 188 -2.65 12.28 4.16
N GLY A 189 -2.06 12.54 5.32
CA GLY A 189 -2.62 13.48 6.31
C GLY A 189 -2.56 14.92 5.82
N SER A 190 -1.44 15.28 5.18
CA SER A 190 -1.34 16.51 4.41
C SER A 190 -0.60 16.24 3.08
N PRO A 191 -0.87 17.04 2.03
CA PRO A 191 -0.14 16.92 0.78
C PRO A 191 1.39 17.15 0.85
N SER A 192 1.93 17.65 1.99
CA SER A 192 3.37 17.75 2.28
C SER A 192 3.98 16.51 2.95
N HIS A 193 3.16 15.60 3.48
CA HIS A 193 3.58 14.34 4.08
C HIS A 193 3.22 13.18 3.15
N GLN A 194 4.01 13.02 2.08
CA GLN A 194 3.91 11.87 1.15
C GLN A 194 4.47 10.58 1.76
N ASP A 195 5.04 10.66 2.95
CA ASP A 195 5.64 9.54 3.64
C ASP A 195 4.87 9.18 4.91
N HIS A 196 4.91 7.90 5.25
CA HIS A 196 4.29 7.37 6.43
C HIS A 196 5.31 6.79 7.41
N PRO A 197 6.20 7.60 8.02
CA PRO A 197 7.35 7.09 8.76
C PRO A 197 6.97 6.16 9.91
N ARG A 198 5.90 6.46 10.65
CA ARG A 198 5.42 5.59 11.75
C ARG A 198 4.88 4.26 11.23
N TYR A 199 4.07 4.32 10.18
CA TYR A 199 3.54 3.12 9.53
C TYR A 199 4.67 2.27 8.94
N ASN A 200 5.59 2.91 8.24
CA ASN A 200 6.76 2.30 7.61
C ASN A 200 7.63 1.59 8.65
N GLN A 201 7.97 2.27 9.74
CA GLN A 201 8.73 1.68 10.85
C GLN A 201 7.98 0.50 11.48
N HIS A 202 6.66 0.60 11.64
CA HIS A 202 5.85 -0.51 12.14
C HIS A 202 5.93 -1.72 11.22
N VAL A 203 5.74 -1.53 9.91
CA VAL A 203 5.81 -2.60 8.92
C VAL A 203 7.21 -3.21 8.89
N GLU A 204 8.24 -2.37 8.82
CA GLU A 204 9.65 -2.78 8.79
C GLU A 204 10.04 -3.65 9.99
N SER A 205 9.61 -3.27 11.21
CA SER A 205 9.85 -4.06 12.43
C SER A 205 9.23 -5.46 12.40
N LYS A 206 8.22 -5.68 11.57
CA LYS A 206 7.60 -7.01 11.35
C LYS A 206 8.31 -7.77 10.24
N LEU A 207 8.70 -7.07 9.17
CA LEU A 207 9.36 -7.68 8.03
C LEU A 207 10.74 -8.21 8.39
N SER A 208 11.54 -7.50 9.18
CA SER A 208 12.86 -7.99 9.63
C SER A 208 12.74 -9.38 10.26
N LYS A 209 11.79 -9.54 11.19
CA LYS A 209 11.50 -10.81 11.87
C LYS A 209 11.07 -11.96 10.98
N PHE A 210 10.59 -11.68 9.77
CA PHE A 210 10.18 -12.72 8.83
C PHE A 210 11.39 -13.33 8.11
N PHE A 211 12.49 -12.59 8.05
CA PHE A 211 13.72 -13.01 7.38
C PHE A 211 14.82 -13.47 8.35
N ASP A 212 14.64 -13.35 9.67
CA ASP A 212 15.57 -13.89 10.68
C ASP A 212 15.96 -15.37 10.41
N PRO A 213 15.03 -16.30 10.05
CA PRO A 213 15.42 -17.69 9.77
C PRO A 213 16.35 -17.84 8.55
N VAL A 214 16.33 -16.88 7.63
CA VAL A 214 17.27 -16.82 6.48
C VAL A 214 18.67 -16.42 6.94
N LEU A 215 18.75 -15.59 7.98
CA LEU A 215 20.01 -15.15 8.58
C LEU A 215 20.62 -16.21 9.50
N GLU A 216 19.76 -17.00 10.16
CA GLU A 216 20.16 -18.02 11.14
C GLU A 216 20.56 -19.36 10.53
N SER A 217 20.22 -19.63 9.25
CA SER A 217 20.70 -20.83 8.56
C SER A 217 22.21 -20.74 8.34
N LYS A 218 22.98 -21.16 9.35
CA LYS A 218 24.44 -21.19 9.34
C LYS A 218 24.98 -22.22 8.33
N SER A 219 26.18 -21.89 7.88
CA SER A 219 27.09 -22.45 6.87
C SER A 219 27.36 -23.96 6.79
N GLU A 220 26.59 -24.87 7.38
CA GLU A 220 26.91 -26.29 7.30
C GLU A 220 25.73 -27.06 6.68
N HIS A 221 25.91 -27.44 5.41
CA HIS A 221 24.97 -28.17 4.56
C HIS A 221 23.59 -27.53 4.37
N GLN A 222 23.50 -26.61 3.39
CA GLN A 222 22.32 -26.25 2.57
C GLN A 222 20.94 -26.64 3.12
N GLN A 223 20.58 -26.24 4.34
CA GLN A 223 19.21 -26.42 4.79
C GLN A 223 18.35 -25.48 3.93
N LYS A 224 17.59 -26.08 3.01
CA LYS A 224 16.80 -25.34 2.02
C LYS A 224 15.79 -24.49 2.78
N ILE A 225 16.06 -23.18 2.81
CA ILE A 225 15.18 -22.20 3.46
C ILE A 225 13.77 -22.38 2.91
N LYS A 226 12.83 -22.65 3.82
CA LYS A 226 11.41 -22.79 3.48
C LYS A 226 10.82 -21.38 3.37
N TYR A 227 10.49 -20.95 2.16
CA TYR A 227 9.89 -19.64 1.93
C TYR A 227 8.36 -19.64 2.05
N LYS A 228 7.71 -20.80 1.96
CA LYS A 228 6.25 -20.92 2.17
C LYS A 228 5.78 -20.27 3.47
N PRO A 229 6.39 -20.53 4.65
CA PRO A 229 6.01 -19.84 5.89
C PRO A 229 6.27 -18.32 5.86
N VAL A 230 7.29 -17.86 5.13
CA VAL A 230 7.59 -16.42 4.98
C VAL A 230 6.49 -15.75 4.16
N LYS A 231 6.08 -16.36 3.03
CA LYS A 231 4.94 -15.91 2.23
C LYS A 231 3.67 -15.82 3.08
N GLU A 232 3.33 -16.88 3.81
CA GLU A 232 2.14 -16.91 4.67
C GLU A 232 2.17 -15.81 5.74
N LYS A 233 3.34 -15.52 6.33
CA LYS A 233 3.53 -14.41 7.27
C LYS A 233 3.30 -13.04 6.61
N LEU A 234 3.82 -12.82 5.40
CA LEU A 234 3.59 -11.59 4.63
C LEU A 234 2.11 -11.39 4.32
N GLU A 235 1.44 -12.41 3.82
CA GLU A 235 0.01 -12.36 3.49
C GLU A 235 -0.86 -12.14 4.74
N LYS A 236 -0.53 -12.82 5.85
CA LYS A 236 -1.19 -12.62 7.15
C LYS A 236 -0.97 -11.20 7.66
N LEU A 237 0.22 -10.62 7.47
CA LEU A 237 0.50 -9.24 7.83
C LEU A 237 -0.35 -8.27 7.01
N SER A 238 -0.43 -8.42 5.68
CA SER A 238 -1.30 -7.59 4.82
C SER A 238 -2.76 -7.65 5.25
N LYS A 239 -3.30 -8.85 5.52
CA LYS A 239 -4.68 -9.02 6.01
C LYS A 239 -4.91 -8.29 7.34
N ARG A 240 -4.00 -8.46 8.30
CA ARG A 240 -4.09 -7.80 9.61
C ARG A 240 -4.01 -6.28 9.52
N LEU A 241 -3.07 -5.75 8.74
CA LEU A 241 -2.91 -4.31 8.56
C LEU A 241 -4.10 -3.69 7.85
N ARG A 242 -4.68 -4.36 6.83
CA ARG A 242 -5.93 -3.95 6.21
C ARG A 242 -7.07 -3.82 7.21
N ALA A 243 -7.24 -4.81 8.09
CA ALA A 243 -8.27 -4.75 9.13
C ALA A 243 -8.05 -3.55 10.06
N LYS A 244 -6.80 -3.27 10.45
CA LYS A 244 -6.44 -2.09 11.24
C LYS A 244 -6.71 -0.77 10.51
N ILE A 245 -6.39 -0.66 9.22
CA ILE A 245 -6.69 0.52 8.38
C ILE A 245 -8.19 0.80 8.41
N LYS A 246 -9.02 -0.22 8.17
CA LYS A 246 -10.49 -0.09 8.22
C LYS A 246 -11.00 0.28 9.61
N GLN A 247 -10.46 -0.33 10.66
CA GLN A 247 -10.85 -0.03 12.04
C GLN A 247 -10.47 1.41 12.43
N LEU A 248 -9.29 1.87 12.02
CA LEU A 248 -8.81 3.22 12.26
C LEU A 248 -9.77 4.23 11.64
N GLY A 249 -10.08 4.07 10.34
CA GLY A 249 -11.06 4.92 9.66
C GLY A 249 -12.42 4.96 10.39
N LYS A 250 -12.95 3.81 10.83
CA LYS A 250 -14.22 3.78 11.59
C LYS A 250 -14.16 4.53 12.93
N LYS A 251 -13.07 4.40 13.68
CA LYS A 251 -12.94 4.99 15.03
C LYS A 251 -12.82 6.51 14.99
N LEU A 252 -12.12 7.05 14.00
CA LEU A 252 -11.74 8.46 13.99
C LEU A 252 -12.84 9.39 13.50
N TRP A 253 -13.70 8.90 12.61
CA TRP A 253 -14.87 9.68 12.19
C TRP A 253 -15.99 9.70 13.25
N ALA A 254 -15.83 8.98 14.36
CA ALA A 254 -16.61 9.21 15.57
C ALA A 254 -16.12 10.43 16.37
N THR A 255 -14.85 10.86 16.20
CA THR A 255 -14.23 11.97 16.95
C THR A 255 -14.03 13.26 16.14
N ARG A 256 -14.30 13.25 14.82
CA ARG A 256 -14.15 14.38 13.87
C ARG A 256 -12.71 14.87 13.63
N ASP A 257 -11.70 14.06 13.93
CA ASP A 257 -10.29 14.40 13.67
C ASP A 257 -9.88 14.18 12.20
N ASP A 258 -8.93 14.98 11.69
CA ASP A 258 -8.29 14.74 10.39
C ASP A 258 -7.09 13.80 10.52
N VAL A 259 -7.11 12.64 9.86
CA VAL A 259 -6.19 11.54 10.19
C VAL A 259 -5.75 10.73 8.98
N SER A 260 -4.55 10.15 9.07
CA SER A 260 -3.86 9.46 7.99
C SER A 260 -3.45 8.03 8.34
N VAL A 261 -2.92 7.29 7.36
CA VAL A 261 -2.34 5.96 7.56
C VAL A 261 -1.22 5.95 8.62
N ASN A 262 -0.54 7.09 8.86
CA ASN A 262 0.49 7.19 9.89
C ASN A 262 0.00 6.92 11.31
N ASP A 263 -1.30 7.05 11.53
CA ASP A 263 -1.91 6.97 12.86
C ASP A 263 -2.29 5.53 13.23
N ILE A 264 -1.95 4.57 12.36
CA ILE A 264 -1.99 3.15 12.67
C ILE A 264 -0.92 2.89 13.73
N ASN A 265 -1.39 2.86 14.97
CA ASN A 265 -0.64 2.63 16.21
C ASN A 265 -0.02 3.93 16.77
N PRO A 266 -0.81 4.77 17.48
CA PRO A 266 -0.20 5.74 18.37
C PRO A 266 0.59 4.92 19.38
N ILE A 267 1.92 5.00 19.32
CA ILE A 267 2.75 4.58 20.45
C ILE A 267 2.10 5.27 21.65
N LYS A 268 1.58 4.49 22.62
CA LYS A 268 1.08 5.05 23.87
C LYS A 268 2.19 5.95 24.36
N LYS A 269 2.00 7.27 24.35
CA LYS A 269 2.90 8.18 25.07
C LYS A 269 2.97 7.59 26.48
N LYS A 270 4.15 7.13 26.90
CA LYS A 270 4.36 6.84 28.31
C LYS A 270 3.95 8.11 29.05
N LYS A 271 2.96 8.02 29.94
CA LYS A 271 2.63 9.11 30.86
C LYS A 271 3.94 9.53 31.53
N GLY A 272 4.15 10.84 31.62
CA GLY A 272 5.42 11.47 31.92
C GLY A 272 6.10 10.87 33.15
N VAL A 273 7.41 10.73 33.04
CA VAL A 273 8.27 10.81 34.22
C VAL A 273 8.33 12.30 34.52
N GLU A 274 7.71 12.71 35.63
CA GLU A 274 7.93 14.02 36.21
C GLU A 274 9.42 14.14 36.51
N SER A 275 10.07 15.12 35.87
CA SER A 275 11.38 15.58 36.28
C SER A 275 11.21 16.25 37.64
N VAL A 276 11.63 15.54 38.69
CA VAL A 276 11.92 16.14 39.99
C VAL A 276 13.13 17.05 39.78
N ASN A 277 12.91 18.36 39.91
CA ASN A 277 13.99 19.32 40.04
C ASN A 277 14.63 19.12 41.42
N VAL A 278 15.94 18.88 41.44
CA VAL A 278 16.82 19.20 42.57
C VAL A 278 17.87 20.17 42.03
#